data_AF-A0A918KV62-F1
#
_entry.id   AF-A0A918KV62-F1
#
_cell.length_a   1.000
_cell.length_b   1.000
_cell.length_c   1.000
_cell.angle_alpha   90.00
_cell.angle_beta   90.00
_cell.angle_gamma   90.00
#
_symmetry.space_group_name_H-M   'P 1'
#
loop_
_entity.id
_entity.type
_entity.pdbx_description
1 polymer ?
#
loop_
_entity_poly.entity_id
_entity_poly.type
_entity_poly.pdbx_seq_one_letter_code
_entity_poly.pdbx_strand_id
1 'polypeptide(L)'
;MRERSAGGAVWGFTMRNVPYETGRRSPAGDGGARPPERTEGTHAPLRERAEGTHAPPPAGVGGASASPGTWAGTGPGGPGGWPDRVPAAGRARGPAAGERREQGAGEARTQGAGPGAAPGAGPGTDPAARRLLRAAAEFVRLHHAEEGLGDPGPRLAAVRVEIAGTGTYRHTRDELVFGARVAWRNANRCIGRLYWRSLRVVDRRDVTDAEEVAAACAGHLREAGGGGRIRALITVFAPDAPGRPGPRIWNEQLVRYAGYPGPDGSVTGDPRNTGLTALARRLGWPGGPGTPFDVLPLVIQGTDDKPRWFALPGDAVLEVDLVHPEYAWWGRLGLRWHAVPALANMCLEIGGVCYPAAPFNGWYMGTEIGARNLADTDRYDLLPLIAEHLGLDTGDDRTLWKDRALVELNRSVLHSFDRAGVTVTDHHTESRRFLAHLGREQRRGRAVGADWSWIVPPISGSATPVFHRTYEIVERHPAYVHHAEARARAAGGADDTFTRSAGLV
;
A
#
# COMPACT_ATOMS: atom_id res chain seq x y z
N MET A 1 52.87 16.31 23.57
CA MET A 1 54.25 15.86 23.26
C MET A 1 54.31 14.36 23.58
N ARG A 2 54.47 13.51 22.54
CA ARG A 2 54.70 12.03 22.52
C ARG A 2 53.57 11.16 23.14
N GLU A 3 52.76 10.36 22.44
CA GLU A 3 52.84 9.44 21.28
C GLU A 3 53.16 7.96 21.65
N ARG A 4 52.32 7.05 21.08
CA ARG A 4 52.46 5.58 20.84
C ARG A 4 52.09 4.60 21.98
N SER A 5 51.62 3.37 21.74
CA SER A 5 50.81 2.67 20.72
C SER A 5 50.80 1.17 21.13
N ALA A 6 49.66 0.50 20.93
CA ALA A 6 49.45 -0.91 20.53
C ALA A 6 50.04 -2.10 21.34
N GLY A 7 49.20 -3.14 21.52
CA GLY A 7 49.67 -4.53 21.55
C GLY A 7 48.77 -5.57 22.24
N GLY A 8 48.21 -6.50 21.46
CA GLY A 8 47.82 -7.87 21.85
C GLY A 8 46.31 -8.17 21.81
N ALA A 9 45.82 -9.36 21.49
CA ALA A 9 46.33 -10.56 20.83
C ALA A 9 45.10 -11.48 20.56
N VAL A 10 45.26 -12.36 19.57
CA VAL A 10 44.34 -13.37 19.00
C VAL A 10 44.00 -14.51 19.97
N TRP A 11 42.77 -15.07 19.90
CA TRP A 11 42.32 -16.50 19.96
C TRP A 11 40.79 -16.48 19.68
N GLY A 12 40.09 -17.28 18.87
CA GLY A 12 40.29 -18.61 18.30
C GLY A 12 39.01 -19.43 18.58
N PHE A 13 38.15 -19.70 17.59
CA PHE A 13 37.03 -20.64 17.75
C PHE A 13 36.90 -21.57 16.52
N THR A 14 37.14 -22.85 16.78
CA THR A 14 37.05 -24.00 15.87
C THR A 14 35.61 -24.47 15.65
N MET A 15 35.21 -24.70 14.40
CA MET A 15 34.09 -25.60 14.06
C MET A 15 34.63 -26.95 13.59
N ARG A 16 34.07 -28.04 14.10
CA ARG A 16 34.36 -29.41 13.69
C ARG A 16 33.51 -29.79 12.47
N ASN A 17 34.18 -30.33 11.46
CA ASN A 17 33.61 -30.98 10.28
C ASN A 17 32.96 -32.33 10.62
N VAL A 18 31.88 -32.66 9.92
CA VAL A 18 31.36 -34.03 9.76
C VAL A 18 31.35 -34.34 8.25
N PRO A 19 31.85 -35.51 7.80
CA PRO A 19 32.15 -35.75 6.38
C PRO A 19 30.96 -36.30 5.58
N TYR A 20 31.01 -36.03 4.28
CA TYR A 20 30.16 -36.54 3.21
C TYR A 20 30.82 -37.80 2.63
N GLU A 21 30.16 -38.96 2.65
CA GLU A 21 30.62 -40.17 1.94
C GLU A 21 29.83 -40.38 0.64
N THR A 22 30.56 -40.68 -0.42
CA THR A 22 30.06 -41.08 -1.74
C THR A 22 30.30 -42.57 -1.93
N GLY A 23 29.33 -43.28 -2.50
CA GLY A 23 29.48 -44.69 -2.86
C GLY A 23 28.47 -45.14 -3.90
N ARG A 24 28.89 -45.21 -5.16
CA ARG A 24 28.20 -45.92 -6.27
C ARG A 24 28.43 -47.43 -6.14
N ARG A 25 27.39 -48.23 -6.43
CA ARG A 25 27.43 -49.45 -7.30
C ARG A 25 26.00 -49.97 -7.57
N SER A 26 25.64 -50.05 -8.85
CA SER A 26 24.60 -50.91 -9.47
C SER A 26 25.16 -52.34 -9.68
N PRO A 27 24.47 -53.40 -10.21
CA PRO A 27 23.29 -53.39 -11.13
C PRO A 27 22.28 -54.59 -11.09
N ALA A 28 21.37 -54.58 -12.10
CA ALA A 28 20.50 -55.65 -12.65
C ALA A 28 19.21 -56.01 -11.87
N GLY A 29 18.03 -56.21 -12.46
CA GLY A 29 17.45 -56.18 -13.82
C GLY A 29 15.90 -56.11 -13.63
N ASP A 30 14.97 -56.29 -14.54
CA ASP A 30 14.87 -56.43 -15.99
C ASP A 30 13.35 -56.33 -16.32
N GLY A 31 12.99 -56.03 -17.57
CA GLY A 31 11.61 -56.11 -18.11
C GLY A 31 10.84 -54.78 -18.09
N GLY A 32 10.40 -54.18 -19.19
CA GLY A 32 10.17 -54.68 -20.54
C GLY A 32 8.68 -54.52 -20.89
N ALA A 33 8.32 -53.42 -21.54
CA ALA A 33 7.20 -53.34 -22.49
C ALA A 33 7.16 -51.96 -23.17
N ARG A 34 7.21 -51.96 -24.50
CA ARG A 34 6.97 -50.84 -25.43
C ARG A 34 5.71 -51.19 -26.27
N PRO A 35 5.18 -50.27 -27.09
CA PRO A 35 3.81 -49.74 -27.02
C PRO A 35 2.90 -50.28 -28.14
N PRO A 36 1.72 -49.67 -28.38
CA PRO A 36 1.23 -49.54 -29.74
C PRO A 36 1.12 -48.09 -30.23
N GLU A 37 1.10 -48.05 -31.56
CA GLU A 37 1.29 -46.98 -32.51
C GLU A 37 0.16 -45.93 -32.65
N ARG A 38 0.63 -44.74 -33.09
CA ARG A 38 0.10 -43.83 -34.12
C ARG A 38 -1.30 -43.22 -33.98
N THR A 39 -1.33 -41.88 -34.03
CA THR A 39 -1.96 -41.15 -35.15
C THR A 39 -1.21 -39.83 -35.39
N GLU A 40 -0.90 -39.59 -36.66
CA GLU A 40 -0.27 -38.41 -37.24
C GLU A 40 -1.20 -37.19 -37.16
N GLY A 41 -0.61 -36.00 -37.03
CA GLY A 41 -1.33 -34.72 -37.00
C GLY A 41 -0.34 -33.57 -37.12
N THR A 42 0.19 -33.39 -38.31
CA THR A 42 1.01 -32.24 -38.73
C THR A 42 0.24 -30.92 -38.63
N HIS A 43 0.76 -29.93 -37.91
CA HIS A 43 0.48 -28.52 -38.16
C HIS A 43 1.72 -27.67 -37.92
N ALA A 44 2.38 -27.31 -39.03
CA ALA A 44 3.30 -26.18 -39.12
C ALA A 44 2.54 -24.97 -39.74
N PRO A 45 3.04 -23.73 -39.54
CA PRO A 45 2.22 -22.52 -39.58
C PRO A 45 2.04 -21.95 -41.00
N LEU A 46 0.84 -21.44 -41.27
CA LEU A 46 0.51 -20.69 -42.48
C LEU A 46 1.29 -19.36 -42.53
N ARG A 47 2.21 -19.26 -43.49
CA ARG A 47 2.61 -18.02 -44.15
C ARG A 47 1.77 -17.87 -45.40
N GLU A 48 1.11 -16.73 -45.57
CA GLU A 48 0.70 -16.23 -46.89
C GLU A 48 1.16 -14.78 -47.04
N ARG A 49 1.96 -14.54 -48.09
CA ARG A 49 2.23 -13.23 -48.71
C ARG A 49 1.11 -13.04 -49.76
N ALA A 50 0.34 -11.97 -49.67
CA ALA A 50 0.54 -10.67 -50.33
C ALA A 50 0.28 -10.69 -51.85
N GLU A 51 -0.73 -9.94 -52.29
CA GLU A 51 -0.74 -9.15 -53.53
C GLU A 51 -1.92 -8.16 -53.52
N GLY A 52 -1.69 -6.90 -53.93
CA GLY A 52 -2.75 -5.89 -54.04
C GLY A 52 -2.35 -4.43 -53.84
N THR A 53 -1.35 -3.96 -54.60
CA THR A 53 -1.14 -2.60 -55.13
C THR A 53 -2.02 -1.43 -54.65
N HIS A 54 -1.40 -0.38 -54.08
CA HIS A 54 -1.72 1.02 -54.44
C HIS A 54 -0.55 1.98 -54.14
N ALA A 55 -0.21 2.77 -55.17
CA ALA A 55 0.85 3.76 -55.23
C ALA A 55 0.42 5.13 -54.65
N PRO A 56 1.36 6.03 -54.30
CA PRO A 56 1.05 7.33 -53.67
C PRO A 56 0.92 8.46 -54.70
N PRO A 57 0.20 9.56 -54.39
CA PRO A 57 0.31 10.83 -55.11
C PRO A 57 1.15 11.90 -54.36
N PRO A 58 1.54 13.00 -55.03
CA PRO A 58 2.94 13.46 -55.05
C PRO A 58 3.21 14.80 -54.34
N ALA A 59 4.49 15.16 -54.30
CA ALA A 59 5.02 16.45 -53.87
C ALA A 59 4.71 17.59 -54.86
N GLY A 60 4.45 18.78 -54.32
CA GLY A 60 4.40 20.07 -55.00
C GLY A 60 5.14 21.12 -54.17
N VAL A 61 5.85 22.00 -54.88
CA VAL A 61 7.01 22.80 -54.47
C VAL A 61 6.65 24.25 -54.14
N GLY A 62 7.41 24.87 -53.23
CA GLY A 62 7.63 26.32 -53.08
C GLY A 62 7.98 26.65 -51.62
N GLY A 63 9.10 27.21 -51.22
CA GLY A 63 10.16 27.96 -51.90
C GLY A 63 10.56 29.16 -51.00
N ALA A 64 11.86 29.46 -50.92
CA ALA A 64 12.55 30.55 -50.17
C ALA A 64 12.97 30.21 -48.72
N SER A 65 14.22 29.81 -48.40
CA SER A 65 15.56 30.42 -48.56
C SER A 65 15.94 31.39 -47.43
N ALA A 66 16.90 31.00 -46.59
CA ALA A 66 18.19 31.68 -46.38
C ALA A 66 18.92 31.08 -45.16
N SER A 67 20.19 30.71 -45.36
CA SER A 67 21.14 30.22 -44.35
C SER A 67 22.07 31.37 -43.88
N PRO A 68 23.21 31.14 -43.19
CA PRO A 68 23.48 31.70 -41.86
C PRO A 68 24.57 32.79 -41.86
N GLY A 69 24.65 33.58 -40.80
CA GLY A 69 25.68 34.63 -40.63
C GLY A 69 26.19 34.75 -39.20
N THR A 70 27.45 34.40 -39.03
CA THR A 70 28.36 34.67 -37.89
C THR A 70 28.51 36.15 -37.55
N TRP A 71 28.68 36.52 -36.28
CA TRP A 71 29.53 37.67 -35.85
C TRP A 71 30.06 37.49 -34.41
N ALA A 72 31.39 37.44 -34.27
CA ALA A 72 32.14 37.95 -33.11
C ALA A 72 32.27 39.48 -33.27
N GLY A 73 32.47 40.37 -32.31
CA GLY A 73 32.71 40.38 -30.86
C GLY A 73 33.42 41.72 -30.54
N THR A 74 33.13 42.38 -29.40
CA THR A 74 34.01 43.31 -28.64
C THR A 74 33.27 43.81 -27.39
N GLY A 75 33.86 43.66 -26.19
CA GLY A 75 33.34 44.11 -24.87
C GLY A 75 33.65 45.59 -24.55
N PRO A 76 33.88 46.03 -23.27
CA PRO A 76 33.80 45.33 -21.97
C PRO A 76 33.03 46.09 -20.85
N GLY A 77 32.77 45.45 -19.69
CA GLY A 77 32.52 46.18 -18.42
C GLY A 77 31.66 45.51 -17.34
N GLY A 78 32.30 44.87 -16.36
CA GLY A 78 31.99 44.95 -14.91
C GLY A 78 30.72 44.30 -14.30
N PRO A 79 30.76 43.83 -13.03
CA PRO A 79 29.89 42.78 -12.51
C PRO A 79 28.70 43.30 -11.68
N GLY A 80 27.56 42.57 -11.71
CA GLY A 80 26.38 42.85 -10.87
C GLY A 80 25.71 41.56 -10.42
N GLY A 81 25.58 41.40 -9.09
CA GLY A 81 25.19 40.17 -8.41
C GLY A 81 23.74 39.74 -8.58
N TRP A 82 23.53 38.44 -8.33
CA TRP A 82 22.22 37.79 -8.24
C TRP A 82 21.72 37.86 -6.80
N PRO A 83 20.44 38.21 -6.54
CA PRO A 83 19.89 38.10 -5.20
C PRO A 83 19.25 36.72 -4.97
N ASP A 84 19.75 36.03 -3.95
CA ASP A 84 19.06 34.95 -3.24
C ASP A 84 17.77 35.47 -2.58
N ARG A 85 16.69 34.67 -2.67
CA ARG A 85 15.56 34.79 -1.75
C ARG A 85 15.10 33.41 -1.27
N VAL A 86 15.45 33.15 -0.01
CA VAL A 86 14.82 32.18 0.90
C VAL A 86 13.61 32.86 1.56
N PRO A 87 12.46 32.20 1.77
CA PRO A 87 11.44 32.70 2.70
C PRO A 87 11.58 32.02 4.07
N ALA A 88 11.83 32.83 5.10
CA ALA A 88 11.75 32.46 6.51
C ALA A 88 10.40 32.88 7.13
N ALA A 89 10.01 32.15 8.17
CA ALA A 89 8.76 32.20 8.90
C ALA A 89 8.41 33.56 9.54
N GLY A 90 7.11 33.89 9.55
CA GLY A 90 6.54 35.02 10.30
C GLY A 90 5.42 34.57 11.24
N ARG A 91 5.68 34.65 12.55
CA ARG A 91 4.70 34.54 13.64
C ARG A 91 4.00 35.89 13.83
N ALA A 92 2.68 35.90 14.00
CA ALA A 92 1.93 37.08 14.45
C ALA A 92 1.66 37.01 15.97
N ARG A 93 1.98 38.10 16.67
CA ARG A 93 1.71 38.35 18.11
C ARG A 93 0.38 39.08 18.26
N GLY A 94 -0.38 38.75 19.31
CA GLY A 94 -1.54 39.54 19.78
C GLY A 94 -1.15 40.67 20.75
N PRO A 95 -2.11 41.47 21.24
CA PRO A 95 -1.88 42.41 22.34
C PRO A 95 -2.54 41.98 23.67
N ALA A 96 -1.86 42.33 24.77
CA ALA A 96 -2.22 42.20 26.19
C ALA A 96 -2.85 43.53 26.69
N ALA A 97 -3.94 43.57 27.49
CA ALA A 97 -4.11 43.38 28.95
C ALA A 97 -3.96 44.66 29.83
N GLY A 98 -4.92 44.86 30.76
CA GLY A 98 -4.90 45.77 31.93
C GLY A 98 -5.98 46.87 31.90
N GLU A 99 -6.79 47.20 32.92
CA GLU A 99 -6.86 46.85 34.35
C GLU A 99 -8.27 47.11 34.97
N ARG A 100 -8.42 46.59 36.19
CA ARG A 100 -9.50 46.53 37.21
C ARG A 100 -10.44 47.74 37.45
N ARG A 101 -11.68 47.42 37.89
CA ARG A 101 -12.32 47.98 39.13
C ARG A 101 -13.54 47.19 39.61
N GLU A 102 -13.65 47.05 40.92
CA GLU A 102 -14.76 46.44 41.69
C GLU A 102 -15.96 47.39 41.89
N GLN A 103 -17.15 46.79 42.02
CA GLN A 103 -18.40 47.18 42.73
C GLN A 103 -19.50 46.22 42.20
N GLY A 104 -20.43 45.60 42.92
CA GLY A 104 -20.94 45.67 44.28
C GLY A 104 -22.44 45.32 44.22
N ALA A 105 -22.86 44.27 44.95
CA ALA A 105 -24.21 43.93 45.46
C ALA A 105 -25.44 43.79 44.51
N GLY A 106 -26.24 42.74 44.73
CA GLY A 106 -27.63 42.65 44.29
C GLY A 106 -28.21 41.23 44.26
N GLU A 107 -28.74 40.76 45.39
CA GLU A 107 -29.57 39.55 45.49
C GLU A 107 -30.88 39.70 44.70
N ALA A 108 -31.30 38.65 43.98
CA ALA A 108 -32.71 38.38 43.71
C ALA A 108 -32.95 36.88 43.56
N ARG A 109 -33.73 36.32 44.49
CA ARG A 109 -34.30 34.98 44.43
C ARG A 109 -35.44 34.97 43.41
N THR A 110 -35.51 33.92 42.57
CA THR A 110 -36.78 33.36 42.11
C THR A 110 -36.65 31.85 41.86
N GLN A 111 -37.73 31.17 42.20
CA GLN A 111 -37.88 29.72 42.33
C GLN A 111 -38.28 29.06 41.01
N GLY A 112 -37.90 27.79 40.85
CA GLY A 112 -38.75 26.72 40.32
C GLY A 112 -39.12 26.73 38.83
N ALA A 113 -38.48 25.87 38.05
CA ALA A 113 -39.14 25.03 37.04
C ALA A 113 -38.15 23.94 36.60
N GLY A 114 -38.46 22.67 36.87
CA GLY A 114 -37.67 21.54 36.37
C GLY A 114 -37.77 21.43 34.85
N PRO A 115 -36.71 20.99 34.13
CA PRO A 115 -36.83 20.75 32.72
C PRO A 115 -37.60 19.44 32.52
N GLY A 116 -38.89 19.57 32.17
CA GLY A 116 -39.65 18.48 31.59
C GLY A 116 -38.92 17.95 30.36
N ALA A 117 -38.76 16.64 30.31
CA ALA A 117 -38.22 15.92 29.16
C ALA A 117 -39.01 16.31 27.90
N ALA A 118 -38.33 16.91 26.94
CA ALA A 118 -38.89 17.13 25.61
C ALA A 118 -39.17 15.78 24.94
N PRO A 119 -40.33 15.60 24.28
CA PRO A 119 -40.66 14.36 23.59
C PRO A 119 -39.70 14.15 22.40
N GLY A 120 -39.28 12.89 22.23
CA GLY A 120 -38.28 12.45 21.26
C GLY A 120 -38.51 13.02 19.86
N ALA A 121 -37.48 13.69 19.36
CA ALA A 121 -37.44 14.21 18.02
C ALA A 121 -37.50 13.02 17.04
N GLY A 122 -38.44 13.06 16.09
CA GLY A 122 -38.66 11.97 15.13
C GLY A 122 -37.42 11.67 14.27
N PRO A 123 -37.39 10.54 13.54
CA PRO A 123 -36.23 10.07 12.78
C PRO A 123 -35.69 11.03 11.70
N GLY A 124 -36.37 12.16 11.44
CA GLY A 124 -35.92 13.23 10.54
C GLY A 124 -34.99 14.29 11.16
N THR A 125 -34.78 14.30 12.48
CA THR A 125 -34.00 15.36 13.15
C THR A 125 -32.57 14.96 13.51
N ASP A 126 -32.22 13.67 13.57
CA ASP A 126 -30.85 13.24 13.86
C ASP A 126 -29.88 13.69 12.74
N PRO A 127 -28.86 14.51 13.05
CA PRO A 127 -27.85 14.91 12.08
C PRO A 127 -27.08 13.73 11.47
N ALA A 128 -26.88 12.63 12.20
CA ALA A 128 -26.17 11.46 11.69
C ALA A 128 -26.99 10.72 10.63
N ALA A 129 -28.27 10.42 10.91
CA ALA A 129 -29.19 9.85 9.94
C ALA A 129 -29.32 10.70 8.66
N ARG A 130 -29.36 12.04 8.79
CA ARG A 130 -29.39 12.95 7.62
C ARG A 130 -28.12 12.88 6.77
N ARG A 131 -26.94 12.76 7.39
CA ARG A 131 -25.67 12.58 6.65
C ARG A 131 -25.64 11.23 5.93
N LEU A 132 -26.06 10.16 6.60
CA LEU A 132 -26.12 8.82 6.00
C LEU A 132 -27.07 8.79 4.80
N LEU A 133 -28.28 9.35 4.93
CA LEU A 133 -29.25 9.44 3.84
C LEU A 133 -28.70 10.18 2.62
N ARG A 134 -27.98 11.29 2.84
CA ARG A 134 -27.34 12.04 1.76
C ARG A 134 -26.27 11.20 1.06
N ALA A 135 -25.35 10.61 1.83
CA ALA A 135 -24.25 9.81 1.28
C ALA A 135 -24.78 8.57 0.53
N ALA A 136 -25.79 7.90 1.07
CA ALA A 136 -26.43 6.76 0.42
C ALA A 136 -27.12 7.18 -0.89
N ALA A 137 -27.82 8.32 -0.89
CA ALA A 137 -28.49 8.81 -2.08
C ALA A 137 -27.52 9.26 -3.18
N GLU A 138 -26.38 9.86 -2.81
CA GLU A 138 -25.30 10.19 -3.76
C GLU A 138 -24.71 8.92 -4.37
N PHE A 139 -24.40 7.91 -3.55
CA PHE A 139 -23.86 6.64 -4.00
C PHE A 139 -24.82 5.86 -4.91
N VAL A 140 -26.09 5.70 -4.53
CA VAL A 140 -27.08 4.97 -5.34
C VAL A 140 -27.29 5.64 -6.70
N ARG A 141 -27.36 6.98 -6.74
CA ARG A 141 -27.47 7.70 -8.02
C ARG A 141 -26.21 7.51 -8.89
N LEU A 142 -25.02 7.54 -8.28
CA LEU A 142 -23.77 7.29 -8.99
C LEU A 142 -23.75 5.88 -9.61
N HIS A 143 -24.14 4.87 -8.83
CA HIS A 143 -24.22 3.48 -9.30
C HIS A 143 -25.20 3.33 -10.47
N HIS A 144 -26.41 3.85 -10.33
CA HIS A 144 -27.42 3.81 -11.41
C HIS A 144 -26.96 4.53 -12.67
N ALA A 145 -26.33 5.70 -12.53
CA ALA A 145 -25.86 6.49 -13.66
C ALA A 145 -24.71 5.82 -14.41
N GLU A 146 -23.72 5.25 -13.71
CA GLU A 146 -22.54 4.65 -14.35
C GLU A 146 -22.79 3.25 -14.91
N GLU A 147 -23.71 2.48 -14.32
CA GLU A 147 -24.08 1.12 -14.76
C GLU A 147 -25.36 1.08 -15.62
N GLY A 148 -26.02 2.23 -15.86
CA GLY A 148 -27.18 2.33 -16.74
C GLY A 148 -28.44 1.63 -16.22
N LEU A 149 -28.67 1.65 -14.91
CA LEU A 149 -29.71 0.85 -14.23
C LEU A 149 -31.11 1.51 -14.21
N GLY A 150 -31.30 2.63 -14.91
CA GLY A 150 -32.56 3.37 -14.92
C GLY A 150 -32.84 4.14 -13.62
N ASP A 151 -34.12 4.36 -13.30
CA ASP A 151 -34.55 5.21 -12.18
C ASP A 151 -34.06 4.69 -10.80
N PRO A 152 -33.27 5.48 -10.04
CA PRO A 152 -32.85 5.13 -8.69
C PRO A 152 -33.97 5.27 -7.63
N GLY A 153 -35.10 5.87 -7.96
CA GLY A 153 -36.22 6.17 -7.04
C GLY A 153 -36.64 4.99 -6.14
N PRO A 154 -36.92 3.80 -6.69
CA PRO A 154 -37.30 2.64 -5.89
C PRO A 154 -36.22 2.21 -4.88
N ARG A 155 -34.95 2.17 -5.31
CA ARG A 155 -33.85 1.82 -4.41
C ARG A 155 -33.65 2.87 -3.32
N LEU A 156 -33.74 4.16 -3.67
CA LEU A 156 -33.67 5.27 -2.71
C LEU A 156 -34.82 5.24 -1.68
N ALA A 157 -36.01 4.78 -2.07
CA ALA A 157 -37.11 4.57 -1.14
C ALA A 157 -36.81 3.40 -0.17
N ALA A 158 -36.32 2.27 -0.68
CA ALA A 158 -35.94 1.13 0.15
C ALA A 158 -34.83 1.48 1.16
N VAL A 159 -33.79 2.18 0.72
CA VAL A 159 -32.69 2.65 1.61
C VAL A 159 -33.21 3.56 2.71
N ARG A 160 -34.15 4.47 2.40
CA ARG A 160 -34.77 5.35 3.40
C ARG A 160 -35.52 4.57 4.48
N VAL A 161 -36.28 3.56 4.08
CA VAL A 161 -37.02 2.70 5.01
C VAL A 161 -36.05 1.91 5.90
N GLU A 162 -34.98 1.35 5.31
CA GLU A 162 -33.99 0.56 6.05
C GLU A 162 -33.24 1.41 7.09
N ILE A 163 -32.83 2.64 6.71
CA ILE A 163 -32.18 3.58 7.63
C ILE A 163 -33.12 3.98 8.76
N ALA A 164 -34.39 4.25 8.46
CA ALA A 164 -35.37 4.60 9.50
C ALA A 164 -35.61 3.44 10.48
N GLY A 165 -35.59 2.19 10.00
CA GLY A 165 -35.86 1.00 10.82
C GLY A 165 -34.65 0.46 11.60
N THR A 166 -33.43 0.64 11.08
CA THR A 166 -32.22 -0.02 11.62
C THR A 166 -31.09 0.95 12.00
N GLY A 167 -31.23 2.24 11.64
CA GLY A 167 -30.17 3.23 11.76
C GLY A 167 -29.07 3.11 10.69
N THR A 168 -29.15 2.13 9.79
CA THR A 168 -28.20 1.95 8.67
C THR A 168 -28.89 1.31 7.44
N TYR A 169 -28.13 0.95 6.40
CA TYR A 169 -28.64 0.14 5.29
C TYR A 169 -27.59 -0.84 4.77
N ARG A 170 -28.06 -1.88 4.10
CA ARG A 170 -27.21 -2.90 3.50
C ARG A 170 -27.12 -2.68 1.99
N HIS A 171 -25.89 -2.65 1.50
CA HIS A 171 -25.60 -2.65 0.06
C HIS A 171 -26.00 -4.00 -0.56
N THR A 172 -26.52 -4.00 -1.79
CA THR A 172 -26.60 -5.21 -2.61
C THR A 172 -25.19 -5.72 -2.95
N ARG A 173 -25.09 -6.93 -3.51
CA ARG A 173 -23.79 -7.45 -3.99
C ARG A 173 -23.20 -6.56 -5.08
N ASP A 174 -24.02 -6.13 -6.03
CA ASP A 174 -23.57 -5.30 -7.15
C ASP A 174 -23.15 -3.91 -6.69
N GLU A 175 -23.89 -3.32 -5.75
CA GLU A 175 -23.52 -2.06 -5.10
C GLU A 175 -22.18 -2.18 -4.36
N LEU A 176 -21.93 -3.29 -3.65
CA LEU A 176 -20.64 -3.52 -2.98
C LEU A 176 -19.48 -3.62 -3.99
N VAL A 177 -19.69 -4.38 -5.07
CA VAL A 177 -18.70 -4.55 -6.14
C VAL A 177 -18.37 -3.22 -6.79
N PHE A 178 -19.40 -2.46 -7.18
CA PHE A 178 -19.26 -1.14 -7.76
C PHE A 178 -18.54 -0.18 -6.80
N GLY A 179 -18.97 -0.15 -5.53
CA GLY A 179 -18.41 0.73 -4.51
C GLY A 179 -16.92 0.49 -4.25
N ALA A 180 -16.51 -0.78 -4.09
CA ALA A 180 -15.10 -1.13 -3.90
C ALA A 180 -14.23 -0.74 -5.11
N ARG A 181 -14.74 -0.98 -6.33
CA ARG A 181 -14.05 -0.63 -7.58
C ARG A 181 -13.88 0.88 -7.74
N VAL A 182 -14.93 1.65 -7.47
CA VAL A 182 -14.89 3.11 -7.54
C VAL A 182 -14.02 3.70 -6.43
N ALA A 183 -13.99 3.10 -5.23
CA ALA A 183 -13.06 3.49 -4.17
C ALA A 183 -11.60 3.39 -4.63
N TRP A 184 -11.22 2.32 -5.35
CA TRP A 184 -9.88 2.20 -5.92
C TRP A 184 -9.63 3.27 -7.00
N ARG A 185 -10.59 3.50 -7.89
CA ARG A 185 -10.52 4.57 -8.91
C ARG A 185 -10.28 5.95 -8.28
N ASN A 186 -10.88 6.20 -7.12
CA ASN A 186 -10.79 7.46 -6.39
C ASN A 186 -9.51 7.59 -5.54
N ALA A 187 -8.68 6.55 -5.41
CA ALA A 187 -7.52 6.56 -4.52
C ALA A 187 -6.39 7.48 -5.03
N ASN A 188 -6.33 8.70 -4.49
CA ASN A 188 -5.39 9.76 -4.90
C ASN A 188 -3.90 9.34 -4.84
N ARG A 189 -3.56 8.37 -3.98
CA ARG A 189 -2.20 7.89 -3.74
C ARG A 189 -1.83 6.62 -4.49
N CYS A 190 -2.72 6.10 -5.35
CA CYS A 190 -2.49 4.86 -6.08
C CYS A 190 -2.12 5.13 -7.54
N ILE A 191 -0.92 4.73 -7.95
CA ILE A 191 -0.48 4.78 -9.35
C ILE A 191 -1.14 3.68 -10.21
N GLY A 192 -1.45 2.53 -9.61
CA GLY A 192 -2.03 1.35 -10.26
C GLY A 192 -3.51 1.44 -10.63
N ARG A 193 -4.08 2.63 -10.78
CA ARG A 193 -5.53 2.82 -10.97
C ARG A 193 -6.06 2.37 -12.33
N LEU A 194 -5.21 2.04 -13.30
CA LEU A 194 -5.65 1.56 -14.61
C LEU A 194 -6.53 0.29 -14.52
N TYR A 195 -6.31 -0.51 -13.48
CA TYR A 195 -6.90 -1.83 -13.28
C TYR A 195 -8.17 -1.81 -12.42
N TRP A 196 -8.69 -0.64 -12.04
CA TRP A 196 -9.76 -0.54 -11.05
C TRP A 196 -11.00 -1.40 -11.34
N ARG A 197 -11.31 -1.66 -12.62
CA ARG A 197 -12.42 -2.52 -13.05
C ARG A 197 -12.17 -4.03 -12.87
N SER A 198 -10.91 -4.46 -12.86
CA SER A 198 -10.57 -5.88 -12.73
C SER A 198 -10.54 -6.36 -11.27
N LEU A 199 -10.78 -5.47 -10.31
CA LEU A 199 -10.85 -5.84 -8.90
C LEU A 199 -11.92 -6.91 -8.69
N ARG A 200 -11.49 -8.06 -8.17
CA ARG A 200 -12.38 -9.09 -7.67
C ARG A 200 -12.78 -8.76 -6.24
N VAL A 201 -14.06 -8.92 -5.93
CA VAL A 201 -14.62 -8.63 -4.60
C VAL A 201 -15.16 -9.94 -4.01
N VAL A 202 -14.61 -10.31 -2.85
CA VAL A 202 -15.08 -11.43 -2.04
C VAL A 202 -15.94 -10.85 -0.92
N ASP A 203 -17.24 -11.14 -0.99
CA ASP A 203 -18.21 -10.69 0.00
C ASP A 203 -18.20 -11.64 1.20
N ARG A 204 -17.69 -11.17 2.35
CA ARG A 204 -17.70 -11.85 3.65
C ARG A 204 -18.37 -10.98 4.71
N ARG A 205 -19.36 -10.19 4.33
CA ARG A 205 -20.08 -9.27 5.25
C ARG A 205 -20.89 -10.00 6.33
N ASP A 206 -21.01 -11.31 6.22
CA ASP A 206 -21.55 -12.24 7.22
C ASP A 206 -20.55 -12.58 8.34
N VAL A 207 -19.24 -12.39 8.11
CA VAL A 207 -18.19 -12.79 9.04
C VAL A 207 -17.84 -11.68 10.02
N THR A 208 -17.86 -12.03 11.30
CA THR A 208 -17.55 -11.13 12.42
C THR A 208 -16.58 -11.72 13.44
N ASP A 209 -16.43 -13.05 13.48
CA ASP A 209 -15.51 -13.72 14.41
C ASP A 209 -14.06 -13.58 13.96
N ALA A 210 -13.15 -13.41 14.92
CA ALA A 210 -11.75 -13.14 14.64
C ALA A 210 -11.03 -14.32 13.95
N GLU A 211 -11.37 -15.56 14.29
CA GLU A 211 -10.78 -16.76 13.69
C GLU A 211 -11.25 -16.93 12.25
N GLU A 212 -12.54 -16.70 11.98
CA GLU A 212 -13.09 -16.73 10.63
C GLU A 212 -12.52 -15.62 9.73
N VAL A 213 -12.31 -14.43 10.28
CA VAL A 213 -11.60 -13.33 9.58
C VAL A 213 -10.17 -13.75 9.25
N ALA A 214 -9.45 -14.38 10.19
CA ALA A 214 -8.08 -14.86 9.96
C ALA A 214 -8.03 -15.90 8.84
N ALA A 215 -8.92 -16.89 8.89
CA ALA A 215 -9.03 -17.93 7.86
C ALA A 215 -9.36 -17.34 6.49
N ALA A 216 -10.27 -16.36 6.43
CA ALA A 216 -10.61 -15.65 5.21
C ALA A 216 -9.43 -14.81 4.67
N CYS A 217 -8.61 -14.23 5.53
CA CYS A 217 -7.39 -13.52 5.12
C CYS A 217 -6.33 -14.47 4.53
N ALA A 218 -6.16 -15.66 5.10
CA ALA A 218 -5.29 -16.68 4.51
C ALA A 218 -5.85 -17.14 3.14
N GLY A 219 -7.17 -17.32 3.03
CA GLY A 219 -7.85 -17.60 1.75
C GLY A 219 -7.64 -16.48 0.72
N HIS A 220 -7.71 -15.22 1.13
CA HIS A 220 -7.42 -14.06 0.29
C HIS A 220 -6.01 -14.13 -0.28
N LEU A 221 -4.99 -14.38 0.55
CA LEU A 221 -3.60 -14.46 0.10
C LEU A 221 -3.36 -15.59 -0.92
N ARG A 222 -3.95 -16.78 -0.68
CA ARG A 222 -3.87 -17.91 -1.64
C ARG A 222 -4.49 -17.55 -2.98
N GLU A 223 -5.68 -16.95 -2.95
CA GLU A 223 -6.41 -16.58 -4.16
C GLU A 223 -5.71 -15.46 -4.93
N ALA A 224 -5.24 -14.44 -4.22
CA ALA A 224 -4.49 -13.32 -4.78
C ALA A 224 -3.14 -13.77 -5.34
N GLY A 225 -2.46 -14.70 -4.66
CA GLY A 225 -1.14 -15.23 -5.03
C GLY A 225 -1.14 -15.99 -6.35
N GLY A 226 -2.16 -16.79 -6.63
CA GLY A 226 -2.42 -17.36 -7.97
C GLY A 226 -1.25 -18.12 -8.61
N GLY A 227 -0.36 -18.72 -7.80
CA GLY A 227 0.87 -19.37 -8.28
C GLY A 227 1.90 -18.40 -8.89
N GLY A 228 1.98 -17.17 -8.39
CA GLY A 228 2.85 -16.09 -8.88
C GLY A 228 2.13 -15.09 -9.79
N ARG A 229 1.00 -15.48 -10.40
CA ARG A 229 0.16 -14.56 -11.19
C ARG A 229 -0.77 -13.75 -10.28
N ILE A 230 -0.23 -12.69 -9.70
CA ILE A 230 -0.93 -11.88 -8.69
C ILE A 230 -2.18 -11.24 -9.29
N ARG A 231 -3.31 -11.34 -8.58
CA ARG A 231 -4.59 -10.74 -8.98
C ARG A 231 -5.02 -9.67 -7.99
N ALA A 232 -5.64 -8.61 -8.51
CA ALA A 232 -6.23 -7.59 -7.65
C ALA A 232 -7.50 -8.13 -6.98
N LEU A 233 -7.50 -8.18 -5.65
CA LEU A 233 -8.55 -8.77 -4.83
C LEU A 233 -8.86 -7.87 -3.63
N ILE A 234 -10.12 -7.84 -3.23
CA ILE A 234 -10.55 -7.31 -1.93
C ILE A 234 -11.48 -8.32 -1.26
N THR A 235 -11.29 -8.55 0.02
CA THR A 235 -12.25 -9.28 0.86
C THR A 235 -12.92 -8.29 1.79
N VAL A 236 -14.25 -8.18 1.74
CA VAL A 236 -14.99 -7.20 2.56
C VAL A 236 -15.73 -7.91 3.68
N PHE A 237 -15.35 -7.62 4.92
CA PHE A 237 -15.99 -8.18 6.13
C PHE A 237 -17.19 -7.34 6.60
N ALA A 238 -17.81 -7.73 7.71
CA ALA A 238 -18.99 -7.04 8.23
C ALA A 238 -18.74 -5.53 8.46
N PRO A 239 -19.69 -4.65 8.09
CA PRO A 239 -19.58 -3.21 8.32
C PRO A 239 -19.80 -2.86 9.80
N ASP A 240 -19.44 -1.64 10.16
CA ASP A 240 -19.95 -1.03 11.38
C ASP A 240 -21.47 -0.81 11.29
N ALA A 241 -22.18 -1.11 12.37
CA ALA A 241 -23.60 -0.83 12.54
C ALA A 241 -23.84 -0.13 13.89
N PRO A 242 -24.97 0.58 14.07
CA PRO A 242 -25.31 1.22 15.34
C PRO A 242 -25.24 0.22 16.51
N GLY A 243 -24.38 0.52 17.50
CA GLY A 243 -24.16 -0.35 18.67
C GLY A 243 -23.46 -1.69 18.39
N ARG A 244 -23.04 -1.96 17.15
CA ARG A 244 -22.38 -3.22 16.76
C ARG A 244 -21.23 -2.93 15.79
N PRO A 245 -20.00 -2.72 16.29
CA PRO A 245 -18.84 -2.51 15.43
C PRO A 245 -18.54 -3.78 14.61
N GLY A 246 -17.98 -3.62 13.40
CA GLY A 246 -17.45 -4.73 12.62
C GLY A 246 -16.09 -5.24 13.13
N PRO A 247 -15.54 -6.33 12.57
CA PRO A 247 -14.20 -6.78 12.92
C PRO A 247 -13.13 -5.77 12.49
N ARG A 248 -11.95 -5.80 13.14
CA ARG A 248 -10.78 -4.99 12.80
C ARG A 248 -9.56 -5.88 12.57
N ILE A 249 -8.76 -5.57 11.55
CA ILE A 249 -7.43 -6.12 11.36
C ILE A 249 -6.44 -5.03 11.77
N TRP A 250 -5.60 -5.30 12.76
CA TRP A 250 -4.68 -4.30 13.30
C TRP A 250 -3.42 -4.18 12.45
N ASN A 251 -3.04 -5.22 11.70
CA ASN A 251 -1.90 -5.19 10.79
C ASN A 251 -2.10 -4.17 9.67
N GLU A 252 -1.05 -3.41 9.32
CA GLU A 252 -1.10 -2.52 8.14
C GLU A 252 -1.32 -3.29 6.84
N GLN A 253 -0.68 -4.46 6.74
CA GLN A 253 -0.81 -5.39 5.62
C GLN A 253 -0.96 -6.81 6.15
N LEU A 254 -1.61 -7.68 5.39
CA LEU A 254 -1.79 -9.09 5.79
C LEU A 254 -0.43 -9.78 6.00
N VAL A 255 0.56 -9.51 5.14
CA VAL A 255 1.92 -10.01 5.32
C VAL A 255 2.87 -8.85 5.65
N ARG A 256 3.53 -8.96 6.80
CA ARG A 256 4.61 -8.08 7.24
C ARG A 256 5.64 -8.87 8.02
N TYR A 257 6.86 -8.36 8.06
CA TYR A 257 7.93 -8.93 8.85
C TYR A 257 8.02 -8.26 10.22
N ALA A 258 8.36 -9.04 11.24
CA ALA A 258 8.51 -8.57 12.60
C ALA A 258 9.72 -7.65 12.73
N GLY A 259 9.71 -6.81 13.78
CA GLY A 259 10.84 -5.96 14.16
C GLY A 259 11.20 -6.20 15.62
N TYR A 260 12.41 -6.66 15.87
CA TYR A 260 12.94 -7.01 17.19
C TYR A 260 14.01 -5.99 17.62
N PRO A 261 13.69 -5.06 18.55
CA PRO A 261 14.68 -4.13 19.08
C PRO A 261 15.81 -4.86 19.82
N GLY A 262 17.04 -4.52 19.48
CA GLY A 262 18.25 -4.95 20.15
C GLY A 262 18.66 -4.03 21.31
N PRO A 263 19.58 -4.47 22.19
CA PRO A 263 20.02 -3.69 23.35
C PRO A 263 20.84 -2.44 22.98
N ASP A 264 21.42 -2.39 21.79
CA ASP A 264 22.24 -1.30 21.26
C ASP A 264 21.43 -0.27 20.44
N GLY A 265 20.11 -0.43 20.38
CA GLY A 265 19.22 0.40 19.57
C GLY A 265 19.08 -0.06 18.12
N SER A 266 19.78 -1.12 17.69
CA SER A 266 19.53 -1.77 16.41
C SER A 266 18.17 -2.48 16.40
N VAL A 267 17.66 -2.82 15.22
CA VAL A 267 16.46 -3.64 15.08
C VAL A 267 16.77 -4.79 14.13
N THR A 268 16.51 -6.02 14.57
CA THR A 268 16.47 -7.17 13.66
C THR A 268 15.09 -7.24 13.01
N GLY A 269 15.05 -7.26 11.68
CA GLY A 269 13.81 -7.24 10.91
C GLY A 269 13.35 -5.84 10.53
N ASP A 270 12.06 -5.57 10.57
CA ASP A 270 11.48 -4.32 10.09
C ASP A 270 11.16 -3.34 11.24
N PRO A 271 11.92 -2.23 11.41
CA PRO A 271 11.68 -1.23 12.46
C PRO A 271 10.25 -0.70 12.51
N ARG A 272 9.59 -0.61 11.34
CA ARG A 272 8.21 -0.13 11.21
C ARG A 272 7.22 -0.96 12.02
N ASN A 273 7.50 -2.25 12.21
CA ASN A 273 6.56 -3.17 12.86
C ASN A 273 6.95 -3.51 14.31
N THR A 274 7.92 -2.82 14.91
CA THR A 274 8.36 -3.06 16.29
C THR A 274 7.21 -2.97 17.30
N GLY A 275 6.35 -1.94 17.18
CA GLY A 275 5.21 -1.77 18.07
C GLY A 275 4.18 -2.91 17.96
N LEU A 276 3.81 -3.31 16.74
CA LEU A 276 2.90 -4.42 16.50
C LEU A 276 3.51 -5.77 16.93
N THR A 277 4.82 -5.95 16.71
CA THR A 277 5.59 -7.12 17.17
C THR A 277 5.50 -7.23 18.69
N ALA A 278 5.75 -6.14 19.41
CA ALA A 278 5.65 -6.09 20.87
C ALA A 278 4.22 -6.39 21.36
N LEU A 279 3.20 -5.85 20.69
CA LEU A 279 1.80 -6.16 20.99
C LEU A 279 1.51 -7.65 20.80
N ALA A 280 1.87 -8.25 19.67
CA ALA A 280 1.63 -9.66 19.41
C ALA A 280 2.27 -10.54 20.49
N ARG A 281 3.50 -10.22 20.92
CA ARG A 281 4.17 -10.92 22.03
C ARG A 281 3.42 -10.76 23.35
N ARG A 282 2.88 -9.58 23.68
CA ARG A 282 2.03 -9.37 24.87
C ARG A 282 0.73 -10.18 24.82
N LEU A 283 0.18 -10.41 23.62
CA LEU A 283 -0.98 -11.28 23.40
C LEU A 283 -0.61 -12.78 23.43
N GLY A 284 0.64 -13.14 23.72
CA GLY A 284 1.10 -14.51 23.85
C GLY A 284 1.68 -15.14 22.58
N TRP A 285 1.92 -14.36 21.51
CA TRP A 285 2.65 -14.87 20.36
C TRP A 285 4.10 -15.20 20.77
N PRO A 286 4.59 -16.44 20.55
CA PRO A 286 5.93 -16.84 20.98
C PRO A 286 7.06 -16.08 20.28
N GLY A 287 6.77 -15.42 19.16
CA GLY A 287 7.77 -14.84 18.26
C GLY A 287 8.11 -15.78 17.11
N GLY A 288 8.83 -15.26 16.12
CA GLY A 288 9.47 -16.06 15.10
C GLY A 288 10.86 -16.53 15.55
N PRO A 289 11.65 -17.16 14.66
CA PRO A 289 13.02 -17.58 14.95
C PRO A 289 14.02 -16.45 15.28
N GLY A 290 13.60 -15.18 15.21
CA GLY A 290 14.43 -14.00 15.43
C GLY A 290 15.19 -13.56 14.17
N THR A 291 14.64 -13.82 12.97
CA THR A 291 15.31 -13.47 11.71
C THR A 291 14.84 -12.12 11.15
N PRO A 292 15.58 -11.53 10.19
CA PRO A 292 15.15 -10.31 9.52
C PRO A 292 13.83 -10.42 8.74
N PHE A 293 13.32 -11.63 8.48
CA PHE A 293 12.13 -11.87 7.65
C PHE A 293 11.11 -12.77 8.34
N ASP A 294 11.01 -12.71 9.67
CA ASP A 294 9.98 -13.44 10.41
C ASP A 294 8.59 -12.86 10.14
N VAL A 295 7.69 -13.65 9.57
CA VAL A 295 6.31 -13.22 9.29
C VAL A 295 5.53 -12.97 10.58
N LEU A 296 4.93 -11.78 10.68
CA LEU A 296 4.04 -11.43 11.79
C LEU A 296 2.73 -12.21 11.73
N PRO A 297 2.15 -12.59 12.89
CA PRO A 297 0.79 -13.08 12.94
C PRO A 297 -0.19 -11.95 12.60
N LEU A 298 -1.39 -12.31 12.17
CA LEU A 298 -2.50 -11.37 12.11
C LEU A 298 -2.99 -11.09 13.52
N VAL A 299 -3.15 -9.81 13.87
CA VAL A 299 -3.82 -9.37 15.10
C VAL A 299 -5.21 -8.90 14.69
N ILE A 300 -6.23 -9.66 15.09
CA ILE A 300 -7.61 -9.45 14.68
C ILE A 300 -8.48 -9.27 15.92
N GLN A 301 -9.31 -8.24 15.88
CA GLN A 301 -10.32 -7.95 16.88
C GLN A 301 -11.68 -8.26 16.28
N GLY A 302 -12.41 -9.19 16.91
CA GLY A 302 -13.78 -9.51 16.56
C GLY A 302 -14.77 -8.49 17.15
N THR A 303 -16.05 -8.84 17.15
CA THR A 303 -17.11 -8.00 17.75
C THR A 303 -17.14 -8.05 19.28
N ASP A 304 -16.32 -8.90 19.88
CA ASP A 304 -16.12 -9.01 21.33
C ASP A 304 -15.12 -8.00 21.89
N ASP A 305 -14.62 -7.08 21.05
CA ASP A 305 -13.65 -6.03 21.36
C ASP A 305 -12.27 -6.56 21.81
N LYS A 306 -12.00 -7.86 21.66
CA LYS A 306 -10.74 -8.50 22.11
C LYS A 306 -9.83 -8.85 20.92
N PRO A 307 -8.66 -8.20 20.78
CA PRO A 307 -7.67 -8.56 19.77
C PRO A 307 -7.01 -9.89 20.15
N ARG A 308 -6.88 -10.77 19.16
CA ARG A 308 -6.21 -12.07 19.25
C ARG A 308 -5.22 -12.20 18.10
N TRP A 309 -4.14 -12.95 18.31
CA TRP A 309 -3.17 -13.21 17.25
C TRP A 309 -3.47 -14.54 16.55
N PHE A 310 -3.23 -14.61 15.26
CA PHE A 310 -3.42 -15.78 14.41
C PHE A 310 -2.22 -15.94 13.48
N ALA A 311 -1.55 -17.09 13.54
CA ALA A 311 -0.46 -17.37 12.61
C ALA A 311 -0.99 -17.48 11.18
N LEU A 312 -0.27 -16.89 10.22
CA LEU A 312 -0.53 -17.14 8.82
C LEU A 312 -0.01 -18.53 8.44
N PRO A 313 -0.84 -19.38 7.79
CA PRO A 313 -0.35 -20.64 7.24
C PRO A 313 0.78 -20.40 6.24
N GLY A 314 1.85 -21.19 6.31
CA GLY A 314 3.02 -21.00 5.44
C GLY A 314 2.69 -21.11 3.95
N ASP A 315 1.70 -21.92 3.59
CA ASP A 315 1.22 -22.06 2.20
C ASP A 315 0.44 -20.83 1.69
N ALA A 316 -0.03 -19.97 2.60
CA ALA A 316 -0.68 -18.71 2.23
C ALA A 316 0.32 -17.58 1.95
N VAL A 317 1.57 -17.71 2.42
CA VAL A 317 2.60 -16.66 2.29
C VAL A 317 3.56 -17.03 1.16
N LEU A 318 3.36 -16.41 -0.01
CA LEU A 318 4.30 -16.50 -1.11
C LEU A 318 5.44 -15.49 -0.92
N GLU A 319 6.68 -15.96 -0.82
CA GLU A 319 7.88 -15.13 -0.77
C GLU A 319 8.78 -15.34 -2.00
N VAL A 320 9.53 -14.31 -2.35
CA VAL A 320 10.55 -14.34 -3.41
C VAL A 320 11.91 -14.06 -2.78
N ASP A 321 12.84 -15.01 -2.90
CA ASP A 321 14.24 -14.81 -2.57
C ASP A 321 14.88 -13.85 -3.58
N LEU A 322 15.60 -12.84 -3.08
CA LEU A 322 16.19 -11.79 -3.91
C LEU A 322 17.63 -12.14 -4.29
N VAL A 323 17.86 -12.19 -5.59
CA VAL A 323 19.16 -12.38 -6.24
C VAL A 323 19.45 -11.25 -7.22
N HIS A 324 20.70 -11.14 -7.65
CA HIS A 324 21.10 -10.16 -8.66
C HIS A 324 21.52 -10.84 -9.97
N PRO A 325 21.21 -10.28 -11.15
CA PRO A 325 21.62 -10.85 -12.43
C PRO A 325 23.14 -10.90 -12.63
N GLU A 326 23.89 -10.00 -11.97
CA GLU A 326 25.34 -9.85 -12.17
C GLU A 326 26.17 -10.16 -10.92
N TYR A 327 25.59 -10.06 -9.72
CA TYR A 327 26.34 -10.12 -8.47
C TYR A 327 26.00 -11.40 -7.72
N ALA A 328 26.80 -12.45 -7.91
CA ALA A 328 26.57 -13.76 -7.29
C ALA A 328 26.59 -13.72 -5.75
N TRP A 329 27.22 -12.72 -5.14
CA TRP A 329 27.23 -12.53 -3.69
C TRP A 329 25.87 -12.15 -3.11
N TRP A 330 24.96 -11.60 -3.92
CA TRP A 330 23.66 -11.11 -3.48
C TRP A 330 22.81 -12.19 -2.81
N GLY A 331 22.82 -13.42 -3.36
CA GLY A 331 22.06 -14.54 -2.80
C GLY A 331 22.53 -14.96 -1.40
N ARG A 332 23.77 -14.63 -1.00
CA ARG A 332 24.27 -14.91 0.35
C ARG A 332 23.74 -13.96 1.41
N LEU A 333 23.14 -12.84 1.01
CA LEU A 333 22.49 -11.92 1.93
C LEU A 333 21.16 -12.47 2.48
N GLY A 334 20.59 -13.50 1.85
CA GLY A 334 19.33 -14.11 2.30
C GLY A 334 18.13 -13.16 2.25
N LEU A 335 18.21 -12.10 1.44
CA LEU A 335 17.12 -11.14 1.28
C LEU A 335 15.92 -11.80 0.62
N ARG A 336 14.72 -11.45 1.08
CA ARG A 336 13.46 -11.92 0.51
C ARG A 336 12.36 -10.91 0.70
N TRP A 337 11.29 -11.06 -0.07
CA TRP A 337 10.08 -10.27 0.13
C TRP A 337 8.82 -11.06 -0.22
N HIS A 338 7.73 -10.82 0.52
CA HIS A 338 6.42 -11.41 0.23
C HIS A 338 5.85 -10.85 -1.08
N ALA A 339 5.13 -11.67 -1.83
CA ALA A 339 4.70 -11.34 -3.18
C ALA A 339 3.40 -10.52 -3.25
N VAL A 340 2.53 -10.63 -2.24
CA VAL A 340 1.18 -10.04 -2.25
C VAL A 340 1.12 -8.80 -1.32
N PRO A 341 1.06 -7.57 -1.86
CA PRO A 341 0.93 -6.34 -1.06
C PRO A 341 -0.53 -6.10 -0.63
N ALA A 342 -1.03 -6.90 0.32
CA ALA A 342 -2.41 -6.79 0.79
C ALA A 342 -2.53 -5.78 1.95
N LEU A 343 -2.95 -4.55 1.68
CA LEU A 343 -3.31 -3.54 2.69
C LEU A 343 -4.51 -4.02 3.51
N ALA A 344 -4.46 -3.90 4.85
CA ALA A 344 -5.46 -4.48 5.74
C ALA A 344 -6.07 -3.50 6.76
N ASN A 345 -5.46 -2.33 6.98
CA ASN A 345 -5.88 -1.35 7.99
C ASN A 345 -6.63 -0.12 7.44
N MET A 346 -7.16 -0.20 6.21
CA MET A 346 -8.00 0.84 5.62
C MET A 346 -9.48 0.49 5.78
N CYS A 347 -10.32 1.46 6.14
CA CYS A 347 -11.78 1.31 6.01
C CYS A 347 -12.17 1.55 4.54
N LEU A 348 -13.00 0.66 3.98
CA LEU A 348 -13.72 0.92 2.75
C LEU A 348 -15.03 1.64 3.10
N GLU A 349 -15.19 2.87 2.63
CA GLU A 349 -16.39 3.68 2.86
C GLU A 349 -17.23 3.77 1.59
N ILE A 350 -18.48 3.31 1.65
CA ILE A 350 -19.41 3.31 0.52
C ILE A 350 -20.74 3.89 0.99
N GLY A 351 -21.16 5.01 0.39
CA GLY A 351 -22.47 5.61 0.63
C GLY A 351 -22.80 5.83 2.12
N GLY A 352 -21.80 6.19 2.93
CA GLY A 352 -21.93 6.42 4.37
C GLY A 352 -21.80 5.17 5.27
N VAL A 353 -21.61 3.98 4.71
CA VAL A 353 -21.31 2.75 5.46
C VAL A 353 -19.80 2.53 5.50
N CYS A 354 -19.23 2.26 6.69
CA CYS A 354 -17.83 1.87 6.85
C CYS A 354 -17.69 0.35 6.96
N TYR A 355 -16.81 -0.21 6.12
CA TYR A 355 -16.30 -1.57 6.20
C TYR A 355 -14.87 -1.53 6.74
N PRO A 356 -14.70 -1.66 8.06
CA PRO A 356 -13.45 -1.35 8.74
C PRO A 356 -12.36 -2.43 8.57
N ALA A 357 -12.75 -3.64 8.19
CA ALA A 357 -11.85 -4.68 7.73
C ALA A 357 -12.20 -5.03 6.29
N ALA A 358 -11.36 -4.56 5.36
CA ALA A 358 -11.56 -4.78 3.93
C ALA A 358 -10.21 -4.98 3.21
N PRO A 359 -9.43 -6.04 3.55
CA PRO A 359 -8.09 -6.20 3.00
C PRO A 359 -8.11 -6.27 1.48
N PHE A 360 -7.22 -5.48 0.87
CA PHE A 360 -7.14 -5.23 -0.55
C PHE A 360 -5.70 -5.36 -1.05
N ASN A 361 -5.50 -6.05 -2.17
CA ASN A 361 -4.21 -6.08 -2.85
C ASN A 361 -4.32 -5.70 -4.34
N GLY A 362 -3.24 -5.11 -4.85
CA GLY A 362 -2.84 -5.20 -6.25
C GLY A 362 -1.61 -6.09 -6.35
N TRP A 363 -0.63 -5.66 -7.13
CA TRP A 363 0.72 -6.24 -7.15
C TRP A 363 1.74 -5.13 -6.98
N TYR A 364 2.95 -5.51 -6.60
CA TYR A 364 4.02 -4.56 -6.35
C TYR A 364 4.44 -3.80 -7.61
N MET A 365 4.72 -2.51 -7.44
CA MET A 365 5.72 -1.80 -8.21
C MET A 365 7.08 -2.01 -7.54
N GLY A 366 8.11 -2.41 -8.31
CA GLY A 366 9.40 -2.86 -7.73
C GLY A 366 10.05 -1.86 -6.76
N THR A 367 9.83 -0.56 -6.96
CA THR A 367 10.33 0.51 -6.09
C THR A 367 9.72 0.52 -4.69
N GLU A 368 8.53 -0.05 -4.50
CA GLU A 368 7.96 -0.23 -3.16
C GLU A 368 8.84 -1.15 -2.30
N ILE A 369 9.44 -2.18 -2.91
CA ILE A 369 10.35 -3.09 -2.23
C ILE A 369 11.75 -2.50 -2.22
N GLY A 370 12.34 -2.29 -3.41
CA GLY A 370 13.75 -1.96 -3.55
C GLY A 370 14.13 -0.57 -3.08
N ALA A 371 13.27 0.44 -3.32
CA ALA A 371 13.57 1.83 -2.99
C ALA A 371 12.98 2.30 -1.67
N ARG A 372 11.94 1.63 -1.15
CA ARG A 372 11.33 1.96 0.14
C ARG A 372 11.68 0.91 1.19
N ASN A 373 11.06 -0.26 1.12
CA ASN A 373 11.17 -1.25 2.19
C ASN A 373 12.62 -1.67 2.49
N LEU A 374 13.43 -1.88 1.46
CA LEU A 374 14.81 -2.33 1.62
C LEU A 374 15.81 -1.19 1.82
N ALA A 375 15.49 0.04 1.40
CA ALA A 375 16.47 1.12 1.30
C ALA A 375 16.21 2.31 2.24
N ASP A 376 14.97 2.54 2.69
CA ASP A 376 14.68 3.63 3.62
C ASP A 376 15.44 3.40 4.95
N THR A 377 16.02 4.48 5.49
CA THR A 377 16.86 4.45 6.71
C THR A 377 16.06 4.10 7.96
N ASP A 378 14.75 4.31 7.95
CA ASP A 378 13.82 3.91 9.02
C ASP A 378 13.18 2.53 8.77
N ARG A 379 13.71 1.77 7.80
CA ARG A 379 13.29 0.42 7.41
C ARG A 379 14.49 -0.55 7.49
N TYR A 380 14.78 -1.31 6.43
CA TYR A 380 15.89 -2.26 6.43
C TYR A 380 17.27 -1.61 6.19
N ASP A 381 17.30 -0.35 5.73
CA ASP A 381 18.53 0.45 5.53
C ASP A 381 19.69 -0.31 4.86
N LEU A 382 19.43 -1.00 3.73
CA LEU A 382 20.43 -1.86 3.09
C LEU A 382 21.43 -1.09 2.22
N LEU A 383 21.26 0.21 1.98
CA LEU A 383 22.14 0.96 1.07
C LEU A 383 23.63 0.91 1.48
N PRO A 384 24.01 1.10 2.75
CA PRO A 384 25.41 1.00 3.18
C PRO A 384 26.00 -0.41 2.92
N LEU A 385 25.25 -1.46 3.25
CA LEU A 385 25.66 -2.85 3.03
C LEU A 385 25.87 -3.17 1.56
N ILE A 386 24.96 -2.72 0.69
CA ILE A 386 25.07 -2.91 -0.75
C ILE A 386 26.26 -2.13 -1.31
N ALA A 387 26.49 -0.91 -0.85
CA ALA A 387 27.63 -0.09 -1.27
C ALA A 387 28.98 -0.73 -0.91
N GLU A 388 29.09 -1.31 0.29
CA GLU A 388 30.27 -2.06 0.73
C GLU A 388 30.55 -3.24 -0.22
N HIS A 389 29.55 -4.07 -0.51
CA HIS A 389 29.72 -5.22 -1.41
C HIS A 389 30.01 -4.84 -2.87
N LEU A 390 29.60 -3.63 -3.28
CA LEU A 390 29.92 -3.06 -4.59
C LEU A 390 31.30 -2.37 -4.62
N GLY A 391 31.97 -2.21 -3.48
CA GLY A 391 33.24 -1.49 -3.36
C GLY A 391 33.12 0.00 -3.68
N LEU A 392 32.00 0.63 -3.32
CA LEU A 392 31.76 2.05 -3.55
C LEU A 392 32.40 2.90 -2.46
N ASP A 393 32.86 4.10 -2.83
CA ASP A 393 33.29 5.11 -1.86
C ASP A 393 32.07 5.77 -1.21
N THR A 394 31.82 5.44 0.06
CA THR A 394 30.74 5.98 0.88
C THR A 394 31.14 7.20 1.71
N GLY A 395 32.35 7.74 1.52
CA GLY A 395 32.89 8.84 2.31
C GLY A 395 32.27 10.21 1.99
N ASP A 396 31.69 10.36 0.80
CA ASP A 396 31.06 11.60 0.34
C ASP A 396 29.80 11.27 -0.50
N ASP A 397 28.68 11.95 -0.22
CA ASP A 397 27.45 11.81 -1.01
C ASP A 397 27.64 12.22 -2.48
N ARG A 398 28.66 13.05 -2.81
CA ARG A 398 29.01 13.43 -4.18
C ARG A 398 29.50 12.27 -5.06
N THR A 399 29.89 11.14 -4.47
CA THR A 399 30.24 9.93 -5.25
C THR A 399 28.99 9.24 -5.82
N LEU A 400 27.78 9.66 -5.38
CA LEU A 400 26.49 9.09 -5.78
C LEU A 400 26.38 7.58 -5.45
N TRP A 401 27.05 7.15 -4.37
CA TRP A 401 27.05 5.76 -3.94
C TRP A 401 25.64 5.28 -3.58
N LYS A 402 24.82 6.14 -2.96
CA LYS A 402 23.41 5.86 -2.62
C LYS A 402 22.60 5.59 -3.88
N ASP A 403 22.71 6.43 -4.89
CA ASP A 403 22.01 6.29 -6.16
C ASP A 403 22.36 4.97 -6.85
N ARG A 404 23.66 4.62 -6.90
CA ARG A 404 24.11 3.37 -7.51
C ARG A 404 23.59 2.15 -6.73
N ALA A 405 23.75 2.13 -5.40
CA ALA A 405 23.26 1.03 -4.57
C ALA A 405 21.72 0.86 -4.68
N LEU A 406 20.99 1.98 -4.71
CA LEU A 406 19.53 2.01 -4.85
C LEU A 406 19.08 1.43 -6.20
N VAL A 407 19.77 1.75 -7.29
CA VAL A 407 19.50 1.15 -8.62
C VAL A 407 19.71 -0.36 -8.58
N GLU A 408 20.82 -0.86 -8.03
CA GLU A 408 21.08 -2.30 -7.98
C GLU A 408 20.08 -3.05 -7.08
N LEU A 409 19.63 -2.45 -5.96
CA LEU A 409 18.52 -3.00 -5.16
C LEU A 409 17.25 -3.17 -5.98
N ASN A 410 16.85 -2.13 -6.73
CA ASN A 410 15.66 -2.20 -7.57
C ASN A 410 15.80 -3.23 -8.70
N ARG A 411 16.99 -3.34 -9.31
CA ARG A 411 17.29 -4.37 -10.31
C ARG A 411 17.18 -5.78 -9.71
N SER A 412 17.69 -5.99 -8.50
CA SER A 412 17.58 -7.28 -7.81
C SER A 412 16.12 -7.71 -7.61
N VAL A 413 15.24 -6.78 -7.21
CA VAL A 413 13.82 -7.04 -7.00
C VAL A 413 13.14 -7.47 -8.30
N LEU A 414 13.24 -6.65 -9.35
CA LEU A 414 12.58 -6.94 -10.63
C LEU A 414 13.08 -8.26 -11.21
N HIS A 415 14.40 -8.46 -11.24
CA HIS A 415 15.00 -9.69 -11.75
C HIS A 415 14.53 -10.94 -10.99
N SER A 416 14.45 -10.85 -9.66
CA SER A 416 14.07 -11.99 -8.82
C SER A 416 12.60 -12.36 -8.98
N PHE A 417 11.72 -11.37 -9.04
CA PHE A 417 10.29 -11.59 -9.26
C PHE A 417 10.04 -12.16 -10.66
N ASP A 418 10.69 -11.63 -11.70
CA ASP A 418 10.62 -12.17 -13.06
C ASP A 418 11.09 -13.63 -13.11
N ARG A 419 12.24 -13.92 -12.48
CA ARG A 419 12.81 -15.27 -12.41
C ARG A 419 11.89 -16.25 -11.66
N ALA A 420 11.22 -15.79 -10.62
CA ALA A 420 10.27 -16.58 -9.84
C ALA A 420 8.88 -16.72 -10.52
N GLY A 421 8.65 -16.06 -11.66
CA GLY A 421 7.35 -16.03 -12.32
C GLY A 421 6.28 -15.29 -11.51
N VAL A 422 6.70 -14.35 -10.64
CA VAL A 422 5.82 -13.59 -9.77
C VAL A 422 5.56 -12.21 -10.35
N THR A 423 4.29 -11.80 -10.38
CA THR A 423 3.87 -10.52 -10.98
C THR A 423 4.42 -9.34 -10.21
N VAL A 424 5.20 -8.50 -10.89
CA VAL A 424 5.68 -7.18 -10.44
C VAL A 424 5.65 -6.23 -11.63
N THR A 425 5.61 -4.92 -11.40
CA THR A 425 5.79 -3.92 -12.46
C THR A 425 6.97 -3.00 -12.17
N ASP A 426 7.64 -2.54 -13.23
CA ASP A 426 8.59 -1.43 -13.12
C ASP A 426 7.85 -0.09 -13.05
N HIS A 427 8.52 0.90 -12.49
CA HIS A 427 7.95 2.22 -12.22
C HIS A 427 7.82 3.10 -13.47
N HIS A 428 8.61 2.87 -14.53
CA HIS A 428 8.45 3.59 -15.79
C HIS A 428 7.20 3.14 -16.54
N THR A 429 6.95 1.83 -16.60
CA THR A 429 5.74 1.26 -17.20
C THR A 429 4.50 1.67 -16.44
N GLU A 430 4.52 1.60 -15.11
CA GLU A 430 3.34 1.97 -14.32
C GLU A 430 3.05 3.47 -14.38
N SER A 431 4.08 4.32 -14.47
CA SER A 431 3.92 5.75 -14.75
C SER A 431 3.21 6.03 -16.08
N ARG A 432 3.57 5.31 -17.17
CA ARG A 432 2.87 5.43 -18.46
C ARG A 432 1.43 4.94 -18.37
N ARG A 433 1.18 3.84 -17.66
CA ARG A 433 -0.17 3.29 -17.44
C ARG A 433 -1.05 4.22 -16.62
N PHE A 434 -0.49 4.93 -15.65
CA PHE A 434 -1.21 5.96 -14.92
C PHE A 434 -1.67 7.09 -15.83
N LEU A 435 -0.83 7.58 -16.75
CA LEU A 435 -1.26 8.58 -17.74
C LEU A 435 -2.35 8.05 -18.68
N ALA A 436 -2.28 6.77 -19.07
CA ALA A 436 -3.33 6.13 -19.84
C ALA A 436 -4.66 6.06 -19.06
N HIS A 437 -4.61 5.84 -17.74
CA HIS A 437 -5.76 5.92 -16.85
C HIS A 437 -6.36 7.33 -16.86
N LEU A 438 -5.56 8.38 -16.64
CA LEU A 438 -6.03 9.76 -16.69
C LEU A 438 -6.75 10.08 -18.01
N GLY A 439 -6.17 9.67 -19.14
CA GLY A 439 -6.78 9.85 -20.45
C GLY A 439 -8.11 9.10 -20.61
N ARG A 440 -8.24 7.88 -20.05
CA ARG A 440 -9.50 7.11 -20.07
C ARG A 440 -10.59 7.78 -19.26
N GLU A 441 -10.25 8.33 -18.10
CA GLU A 441 -11.21 9.00 -17.22
C GLU A 441 -11.64 10.36 -17.79
N GLN A 442 -10.69 11.13 -18.34
CA GLN A 442 -10.97 12.40 -19.01
C GLN A 442 -11.90 12.23 -20.22
N ARG A 443 -11.70 11.17 -21.04
CA ARG A 443 -12.62 10.84 -22.15
C ARG A 443 -14.04 10.52 -21.71
N ARG A 444 -14.25 10.20 -20.43
CA ARG A 444 -15.58 10.01 -19.83
C ARG A 444 -16.04 11.21 -19.01
N GLY A 445 -15.41 12.37 -19.20
CA GLY A 445 -15.78 13.62 -18.52
C GLY A 445 -15.47 13.63 -17.02
N ARG A 446 -14.65 12.70 -16.51
CA ARG A 446 -14.31 12.62 -15.09
C ARG A 446 -12.96 13.28 -14.80
N ALA A 447 -12.93 14.12 -13.78
CA ALA A 447 -11.70 14.63 -13.20
C ALA A 447 -11.09 13.59 -12.23
N VAL A 448 -9.80 13.28 -12.42
CA VAL A 448 -9.05 12.35 -11.59
C VAL A 448 -8.14 13.11 -10.64
N GLY A 449 -8.38 12.97 -9.34
CA GLY A 449 -7.47 13.50 -8.34
C GLY A 449 -6.20 12.66 -8.21
N ALA A 450 -5.09 13.28 -7.85
CA ALA A 450 -3.88 12.56 -7.49
C ALA A 450 -2.98 13.36 -6.55
N ASP A 451 -2.27 12.64 -5.67
CA ASP A 451 -1.25 13.19 -4.80
C ASP A 451 0.12 13.01 -5.48
N TRP A 452 0.69 14.10 -5.98
CA TRP A 452 1.95 14.07 -6.75
C TRP A 452 3.08 13.38 -5.97
N SER A 453 3.15 13.59 -4.65
CA SER A 453 4.20 13.02 -3.79
C SER A 453 4.12 11.49 -3.66
N TRP A 454 2.97 10.91 -3.97
CA TRP A 454 2.75 9.45 -3.98
C TRP A 454 2.78 8.85 -5.39
N ILE A 455 2.43 9.64 -6.42
CA ILE A 455 2.39 9.17 -7.81
C ILE A 455 3.79 9.15 -8.44
N VAL A 456 4.64 10.12 -8.13
CA VAL A 456 6.01 10.13 -8.65
C VAL A 456 6.82 9.03 -7.94
N PRO A 457 7.46 8.10 -8.69
CA PRO A 457 8.26 7.05 -8.07
C PRO A 457 9.43 7.61 -7.23
N PRO A 458 9.82 6.91 -6.15
CA PRO A 458 10.86 7.39 -5.22
C PRO A 458 12.29 7.35 -5.79
N ILE A 459 12.46 6.82 -7.00
CA ILE A 459 13.71 6.84 -7.76
C ILE A 459 13.40 7.27 -9.20
N SER A 460 14.35 7.99 -9.82
CA SER A 460 14.27 8.36 -11.23
C SER A 460 13.04 9.20 -11.61
N GLY A 461 12.53 10.01 -10.67
CA GLY A 461 11.27 10.77 -10.82
C GLY A 461 11.15 11.53 -12.14
N SER A 462 12.11 12.41 -12.47
CA SER A 462 12.08 13.20 -13.72
C SER A 462 12.24 12.38 -15.00
N ALA A 463 12.72 11.12 -14.91
CA ALA A 463 12.73 10.17 -16.02
C ALA A 463 11.39 9.45 -16.21
N THR A 464 10.37 9.79 -15.42
CA THR A 464 9.00 9.29 -15.57
C THR A 464 8.07 10.38 -16.08
N PRO A 465 7.06 10.04 -16.90
CA PRO A 465 6.17 11.04 -17.48
C PRO A 465 5.18 11.63 -16.46
N VAL A 466 5.05 11.00 -15.28
CA VAL A 466 4.16 11.49 -14.21
C VAL A 466 4.73 12.69 -13.45
N PHE A 467 6.05 12.89 -13.48
CA PHE A 467 6.73 14.01 -12.83
C PHE A 467 6.37 15.36 -13.47
N HIS A 468 6.26 15.41 -14.80
CA HIS A 468 6.12 16.63 -15.60
C HIS A 468 4.69 17.21 -15.62
N ARG A 469 3.88 16.89 -14.61
CA ARG A 469 2.46 17.29 -14.51
C ARG A 469 2.14 17.70 -13.08
N THR A 470 1.23 18.67 -12.95
CA THR A 470 0.58 18.98 -11.68
C THR A 470 -0.70 18.16 -11.53
N TYR A 471 -1.02 17.79 -10.30
CA TYR A 471 -2.24 17.07 -9.96
C TYR A 471 -2.96 17.79 -8.82
N GLU A 472 -4.28 17.88 -8.91
CA GLU A 472 -5.11 18.30 -7.79
C GLU A 472 -5.49 17.08 -6.97
N ILE A 473 -5.44 17.21 -5.63
CA ILE A 473 -6.00 16.20 -4.74
C ILE A 473 -7.51 16.45 -4.69
N VAL A 474 -8.30 15.45 -5.09
CA VAL A 474 -9.75 15.53 -5.06
C VAL A 474 -10.27 14.37 -4.23
N GLU A 475 -10.81 14.68 -3.05
CA GLU A 475 -11.46 13.67 -2.22
C GLU A 475 -12.82 13.29 -2.80
N ARG A 476 -13.05 11.99 -3.01
CA ARG A 476 -14.28 11.44 -3.58
C ARG A 476 -14.67 10.19 -2.82
N HIS A 477 -15.97 10.00 -2.60
CA HIS A 477 -16.52 8.75 -2.10
C HIS A 477 -17.24 7.99 -3.24
N PRO A 478 -17.27 6.64 -3.21
CA PRO A 478 -16.62 5.73 -2.26
C PRO A 478 -15.10 5.87 -2.17
N ALA A 479 -14.51 5.52 -1.03
CA ALA A 479 -13.10 5.73 -0.74
C ALA A 479 -12.50 4.61 0.13
N TYR A 480 -11.18 4.42 0.01
CA TYR A 480 -10.40 3.72 1.03
C TYR A 480 -9.77 4.77 1.96
N VAL A 481 -10.07 4.70 3.25
CA VAL A 481 -9.72 5.73 4.22
C VAL A 481 -8.85 5.13 5.33
N HIS A 482 -7.79 5.85 5.69
CA HIS A 482 -7.03 5.55 6.90
C HIS A 482 -7.63 6.30 8.09
N HIS A 483 -8.36 5.59 8.93
CA HIS A 483 -8.81 6.15 10.22
C HIS A 483 -7.63 6.23 11.20
N ALA A 484 -7.64 7.25 12.06
CA ALA A 484 -6.53 7.51 12.99
C ALA A 484 -6.36 6.35 13.98
N GLU A 485 -7.47 5.77 14.43
CA GLU A 485 -7.52 4.63 15.34
C GLU A 485 -6.90 3.38 14.69
N ALA A 486 -7.12 3.17 13.39
CA ALA A 486 -6.52 2.05 12.66
C ALA A 486 -5.00 2.19 12.56
N ARG A 487 -4.48 3.42 12.40
CA ARG A 487 -3.03 3.68 12.43
C ARG A 487 -2.43 3.47 13.82
N ALA A 488 -3.13 3.91 14.87
CA ALA A 488 -2.70 3.72 16.25
C ALA A 488 -2.59 2.23 16.60
N ARG A 489 -3.61 1.43 16.26
CA ARG A 489 -3.60 -0.03 16.42
C ARG A 489 -2.44 -0.70 15.68
N ALA A 490 -2.19 -0.29 14.43
CA ALA A 490 -1.10 -0.83 13.63
C ALA A 490 0.30 -0.49 14.17
N ALA A 491 0.44 0.63 14.88
CA ALA A 491 1.65 0.96 15.62
C ALA A 491 1.79 0.19 16.96
N GLY A 492 0.87 -0.72 17.27
CA GLY A 492 0.85 -1.44 18.55
C GLY A 492 0.31 -0.63 19.73
N GLY A 493 -0.28 0.54 19.46
CA GLY A 493 -1.04 1.31 20.44
C GLY A 493 -2.34 0.59 20.76
N ALA A 494 -2.44 0.02 21.95
CA ALA A 494 -3.74 -0.34 22.50
C ALA A 494 -4.39 0.95 23.03
N ASP A 495 -5.68 1.16 22.80
CA ASP A 495 -6.43 2.12 23.60
C ASP A 495 -6.19 1.78 25.09
N ASP A 496 -5.89 2.79 25.91
CA ASP A 496 -5.66 2.69 27.36
C ASP A 496 -6.87 2.09 28.14
N THR A 497 -7.94 1.69 27.44
CA THR A 497 -9.06 0.91 27.97
C THR A 497 -8.69 -0.53 28.30
N PHE A 498 -7.64 -1.10 27.68
CA PHE A 498 -7.13 -2.44 28.03
C PHE A 498 -6.56 -2.50 29.45
N THR A 499 -6.00 -1.41 29.95
CA THR A 499 -5.40 -1.33 31.29
C THR A 499 -6.46 -1.20 32.39
N ARG A 500 -7.70 -0.79 32.07
CA ARG A 500 -8.79 -0.67 33.05
C ARG A 500 -9.64 -1.93 33.22
N SER A 501 -9.54 -2.88 32.30
CA SER A 501 -10.34 -4.13 32.31
C SER A 501 -9.54 -5.36 32.76
N ALA A 502 -8.23 -5.24 32.92
CA ALA A 502 -7.37 -6.24 33.59
C ALA A 502 -7.20 -6.01 35.10
N GLY A 503 -8.03 -5.15 35.70
CA GLY A 503 -8.18 -5.07 37.16
C GLY A 503 -9.01 -6.24 37.65
N LEU A 504 -8.35 -7.36 38.00
CA LEU A 504 -8.91 -8.39 38.85
C LEU A 504 -8.11 -8.41 40.16
N VAL A 505 -8.89 -8.23 41.24
CA VAL A 505 -8.75 -8.72 42.62
C VAL A 505 -7.49 -9.53 42.93
#